data_AF-A0A511V4E5-F1
#
_entry.id   AF-A0A511V4E5-F1
#
_cell.length_a   1.000
_cell.length_b   1.000
_cell.length_c   1.000
_cell.angle_alpha   90.00
_cell.angle_beta   90.00
_cell.angle_gamma   90.00
#
_symmetry.space_group_name_H-M   'P 1'
#
loop_
_entity.id
_entity.type
_entity.pdbx_description
1 polymer ?
#
loop_
_entity_poly.entity_id
_entity_poly.type
_entity_poly.pdbx_seq_one_letter_code
_entity_poly.pdbx_strand_id
1 'polypeptide(L)' 'MIQVKLQPSCSGMMYFDAVKGGRASFTMQNETLTGRLSEEEFTSFLKDNNLILYRDTLKSYENGEIVGHFESME' A
#
# COMPACT_ATOMS: atom_id res chain seq x y z
N MET A 1 -9.73 -8.03 -6.34
CA MET A 1 -8.54 -7.91 -5.44
C MET A 1 -7.82 -6.61 -5.77
N ILE A 2 -7.05 -6.03 -4.86
CA ILE A 2 -6.34 -4.77 -5.11
C ILE A 2 -4.84 -5.03 -5.09
N GLN A 3 -4.14 -4.64 -6.17
CA GLN A 3 -2.70 -4.67 -6.22
C GLN A 3 -2.16 -3.32 -5.78
N VAL A 4 -1.26 -3.32 -4.78
CA VAL A 4 -0.63 -2.12 -4.25
C VAL A 4 0.85 -2.14 -4.60
N LYS A 5 1.34 -1.02 -5.13
CA LYS A 5 2.74 -0.80 -5.52
C LYS A 5 3.27 0.38 -4.72
N LEU A 6 4.07 0.11 -3.70
CA LEU A 6 4.66 1.13 -2.83
C LEU A 6 6.08 1.46 -3.28
N GLN A 7 6.53 2.66 -2.93
CA GLN A 7 7.95 2.99 -2.99
C GLN A 7 8.71 2.11 -2.00
N PRO A 8 9.95 1.70 -2.33
CA PRO A 8 10.72 0.77 -1.49
C PRO A 8 11.06 1.38 -0.12
N SER A 9 11.22 2.70 -0.05
CA SER A 9 11.42 3.46 1.19
C SER A 9 10.28 3.30 2.19
N CYS A 10 9.05 3.06 1.71
CA CYS A 10 7.87 2.88 2.56
C CYS A 10 7.89 1.54 3.32
N SER A 11 8.68 0.56 2.87
CA SER A 11 8.83 -0.75 3.51
C SER A 11 9.22 -0.67 4.99
N GLY A 12 9.96 0.35 5.40
CA GLY A 12 10.43 0.53 6.77
C GLY A 12 9.65 1.58 7.57
N MET A 13 8.72 2.30 6.92
CA MET A 13 7.96 3.41 7.52
C MET A 13 6.47 3.10 7.66
N MET A 14 5.99 2.06 6.99
CA MET A 14 4.57 1.67 7.00
C MET A 14 4.28 0.49 7.90
N TYR A 15 3.05 0.48 8.42
CA TYR A 15 2.46 -0.59 9.20
C TYR A 15 1.74 -1.59 8.27
N PHE A 16 2.09 -2.86 8.40
CA PHE A 16 1.54 -3.95 7.59
C PHE A 16 0.66 -4.91 8.40
N ASP A 17 0.36 -4.61 9.66
CA ASP A 17 -0.44 -5.47 10.55
C ASP A 17 -1.84 -5.79 10.00
N ALA A 18 -2.43 -4.82 9.29
CA ALA A 18 -3.71 -4.97 8.60
C ALA A 18 -3.68 -5.96 7.42
N VAL A 19 -2.48 -6.39 6.98
CA VAL A 19 -2.28 -7.30 5.84
C VAL A 19 -2.00 -8.71 6.35
N LYS A 20 -2.74 -9.69 5.84
CA LYS A 20 -2.51 -11.10 6.16
C LYS A 20 -1.13 -11.53 5.63
N GLY A 21 -0.25 -11.95 6.54
CA GLY A 21 1.16 -12.23 6.24
C GLY A 21 2.06 -10.98 6.29
N GLY A 22 1.50 -9.82 6.62
CA GLY A 22 2.20 -8.58 6.87
C GLY A 22 3.08 -8.14 5.72
N ARG A 23 4.24 -7.58 6.07
CA ARG A 23 5.25 -7.13 5.10
C ARG A 23 5.76 -8.25 4.19
N ALA A 24 5.73 -9.51 4.64
CA ALA A 24 6.18 -10.65 3.85
C ALA A 24 5.26 -10.97 2.66
N SER A 25 4.01 -10.52 2.69
CA SER A 25 3.08 -10.62 1.56
C SER A 25 3.39 -9.65 0.42
N PHE A 26 4.36 -8.75 0.60
CA PHE A 26 4.83 -7.83 -0.43
C PHE A 26 6.18 -8.27 -0.99
N THR A 27 6.28 -8.31 -2.32
CA THR A 27 7.49 -8.68 -3.05
C THR A 27 8.08 -7.46 -3.76
N MET A 28 9.40 -7.32 -3.72
CA MET A 28 10.12 -6.29 -4.47
C MET A 28 10.11 -6.66 -5.96
N GLN A 29 9.51 -5.83 -6.82
CA GLN A 29 9.48 -5.98 -8.27
C GLN A 29 9.82 -4.64 -8.92
N ASN A 30 10.83 -4.63 -9.80
CA ASN A 30 11.24 -3.43 -10.55
C ASN A 30 11.36 -2.18 -9.66
N GLU A 31 12.09 -2.32 -8.54
CA GLU A 31 12.32 -1.25 -7.57
C GLU A 31 11.07 -0.74 -6.82
N THR A 32 9.94 -1.42 -6.96
CA THR A 32 8.70 -1.11 -6.23
C THR A 32 8.27 -2.29 -5.38
N LEU A 33 7.68 -1.99 -4.23
CA LEU A 33 7.19 -3.00 -3.33
C LEU A 33 5.74 -3.35 -3.69
N THR A 34 5.52 -4.52 -4.28
CA THR A 34 4.20 -4.92 -4.78
C THR A 34 3.56 -5.97 -3.87
N GLY A 35 2.33 -5.73 -3.43
CA GLY A 35 1.52 -6.66 -2.66
C GLY A 35 0.11 -6.77 -3.22
N ARG A 36 -0.56 -7.89 -2.94
CA ARG A 36 -1.98 -8.08 -3.27
C ARG A 36 -2.77 -8.11 -1.98
N LEU A 37 -3.82 -7.32 -1.95
CA LEU A 37 -4.67 -7.10 -0.79
C LEU A 37 -6.12 -7.36 -1.16
N SER A 38 -6.86 -7.91 -0.22
CA SER A 38 -8.32 -7.90 -0.25
C SER A 38 -8.82 -6.47 0.00
N GLU A 39 -10.06 -6.16 -0.37
CA GLU A 39 -10.63 -4.80 -0.15
C GLU A 39 -10.63 -4.40 1.32
N GLU A 40 -10.90 -5.36 2.21
CA GLU A 40 -10.87 -5.17 3.67
C GLU A 40 -9.46 -4.87 4.19
N GLU A 41 -8.46 -5.63 3.72
CA GLU A 41 -7.05 -5.43 4.07
C GLU A 41 -6.54 -4.09 3.54
N PHE A 42 -6.92 -3.73 2.32
CA PHE A 42 -6.55 -2.46 1.71
C PHE A 42 -7.12 -1.28 2.51
N THR A 43 -8.41 -1.30 2.85
CA THR A 43 -9.04 -0.24 3.64
C THR A 43 -8.40 -0.09 5.00
N SER A 44 -8.10 -1.22 5.66
CA SER A 44 -7.43 -1.23 6.96
C SER A 44 -5.99 -0.72 6.85
N PHE A 45 -5.25 -1.14 5.83
CA PHE A 45 -3.90 -0.67 5.54
C PHE A 45 -3.83 0.85 5.31
N LEU A 46 -4.79 1.42 4.57
CA LEU A 46 -4.86 2.88 4.40
C LEU A 46 -5.06 3.60 5.74
N LYS A 47 -5.95 3.06 6.58
CA LYS A 47 -6.25 3.63 7.89
C LYS A 47 -5.05 3.59 8.84
N ASP A 48 -4.36 2.45 8.92
CA ASP A 48 -3.17 2.28 9.77
C ASP A 48 -2.02 3.21 9.37
N ASN A 49 -1.90 3.53 8.08
CA ASN A 49 -0.81 4.33 7.54
C ASN A 49 -1.19 5.80 7.27
N ASN A 50 -2.37 6.24 7.71
CA ASN A 50 -2.91 7.57 7.40
C ASN A 50 -2.82 7.91 5.89
N LEU A 51 -3.22 6.97 5.04
CA LEU A 51 -3.18 7.14 3.59
C LEU A 51 -4.57 7.49 3.04
N ILE A 52 -4.57 8.31 2.00
CA ILE A 52 -5.74 8.62 1.19
C ILE A 52 -5.54 8.19 -0.25
N LEU A 53 -6.66 7.87 -0.90
CA LEU A 53 -6.72 7.54 -2.31
C LEU A 53 -6.89 8.81 -3.12
N TYR A 54 -6.09 8.95 -4.17
CA TYR A 54 -6.27 9.99 -5.16
C TYR A 54 -6.07 9.40 -6.56
N ARG A 55 -7.17 9.19 -7.29
CA ARG A 55 -7.17 8.41 -8.55
C ARG A 55 -6.60 7.02 -8.32
N ASP A 56 -5.51 6.65 -8.98
CA ASP A 56 -4.74 5.41 -8.83
C ASP A 56 -3.55 5.55 -7.85
N THR A 57 -3.42 6.68 -7.15
CA THR A 57 -2.28 6.97 -6.25
C THR A 57 -2.65 6.84 -4.78
N LEU A 58 -1.68 6.40 -3.99
CA LEU A 58 -1.69 6.40 -2.54
C LEU A 58 -0.92 7.62 -2.05
N LYS A 59 -1.56 8.45 -1.24
CA LYS A 59 -0.96 9.66 -0.68
C LYS A 59 -0.98 9.64 0.84
N SER A 60 0.11 10.07 1.47
CA SER A 60 0.12 10.36 2.90
C SER A 60 -0.81 11.54 3.18
N TYR A 61 -1.72 11.36 4.12
CA TYR A 61 -2.63 12.42 4.55
C TYR A 61 -1.89 13.57 5.24
N GLU A 62 -0.79 13.28 5.94
CA GLU A 62 -0.05 14.27 6.73
C GLU A 62 0.70 15.27 5.85
N ASN A 63 1.43 14.78 4.84
CA ASN A 63 2.32 15.61 4.03
C ASN A 63 1.91 15.70 2.54
N GLY A 64 0.89 14.96 2.12
CA GLY A 64 0.44 14.91 0.72
C GLY A 64 1.37 14.13 -0.22
N GLU A 65 2.43 13.52 0.30
CA GLU A 65 3.43 12.76 -0.46
C GLU A 65 2.82 11.50 -1.09
N ILE A 66 3.20 11.22 -2.33
CA ILE A 66 2.79 10.00 -3.03
C ILE A 66 3.69 8.86 -2.58
N VAL A 67 3.12 7.90 -1.87
CA VAL A 67 3.83 6.73 -1.32
C VAL A 67 3.75 5.51 -2.23
N GLY A 68 2.84 5.53 -3.21
CA GLY A 68 2.65 4.44 -4.13
C GLY A 68 1.44 4.59 -5.03
N HIS A 69 1.09 3.50 -5.70
CA HIS A 69 -0.05 3.35 -6.57
C HIS A 69 -0.84 2.11 -6.18
N PHE A 70 -2.10 2.07 -6.59
CA PHE A 70 -2.94 0.89 -6.47
C PHE A 70 -3.73 0.67 -7.75
N GLU A 71 -4.07 -0.59 -7.99
CA GLU A 71 -4.84 -1.00 -9.16
C GLU A 71 -5.85 -2.07 -8.73
N SER A 72 -7.11 -1.85 -9.08
CA SER A 72 -8.15 -2.86 -8.92
C SER A 72 -7.93 -3.96 -9.97
N MET A 73 -7.73 -5.19 -9.51
CA MET A 73 -7.71 -6.37 -10.36
C MET A 73 -9.13 -6.92 -10.44
N GLU A 74 -9.76 -6.72 -11.60
CA GLU A 74 -11.00 -7.39 -12.03
C GLU A 74 -10.79 -8.88 -12.29
#